data_AF-A0A963WRX2-F1
#
_entry.id   AF-A0A963WRX2-F1
#
_cell.length_a   1.000
_cell.length_b   1.000
_cell.length_c   1.000
_cell.angle_alpha   90.00
_cell.angle_beta   90.00
_cell.angle_gamma   90.00
#
_symmetry.space_group_name_H-M   'P 1'
#
loop_
_entity.id
_entity.type
_entity.pdbx_description
1 polymer ?
#
loop_
_entity_poly.entity_id
_entity_poly.type
_entity_poly.pdbx_seq_one_letter_code
_entity_poly.pdbx_strand_id
1 'polypeptide(L)'
;MRPDRFTRFLAIDWSGAAGERHKGIALALADARGGPPVLVEAPGRGWSRMEVLDLLQELPGDTLVGMDLGISLPFADCGAFFPGWQDSPPDAKSLWALVDELCAEDPHLAASSFVDHPQLSAYFRRHGAREGGHFRCDGAPHGRGRFRITEHAQAAMGCKPYSNFNLVGAAQVGKSSLTGMRLLHRLHGTVPVWPIVPLPETGSVVVEIYTSLAALAAGRSATQAKMRSYAALNDALVALGSPPVAGRGPIDDHSSDALLTAAWLRKAGHEAENWLPCGLTRNIAATEGWTFGAR
;
A
#
# COMPACT_ATOMS: atom_id res chain seq x y z
N MET A 1 -17.81 9.89 -11.99
CA MET A 1 -17.25 9.75 -10.63
C MET A 1 -17.82 10.89 -9.79
N ARG A 2 -18.33 10.62 -8.59
CA ARG A 2 -18.77 11.63 -7.62
C ARG A 2 -17.72 11.70 -6.51
N PRO A 3 -16.74 12.61 -6.59
CA PRO A 3 -15.61 12.62 -5.66
C PRO A 3 -16.06 12.80 -4.22
N ASP A 4 -17.17 13.50 -4.01
CA ASP A 4 -17.84 13.83 -2.74
C ASP A 4 -18.60 12.67 -2.08
N ARG A 5 -18.58 11.46 -2.66
CA ARG A 5 -19.36 10.34 -2.12
C ARG A 5 -18.79 9.72 -0.84
N PHE A 6 -17.48 9.77 -0.65
CA PHE A 6 -16.84 9.14 0.51
C PHE A 6 -17.13 9.92 1.79
N THR A 7 -17.67 9.22 2.78
CA THR A 7 -18.02 9.78 4.09
C THR A 7 -16.97 9.48 5.16
N ARG A 8 -16.11 8.51 4.88
CA ARG A 8 -15.07 8.00 5.77
C ARG A 8 -13.78 7.74 4.99
N PHE A 9 -12.65 7.99 5.64
CA PHE A 9 -11.33 7.83 5.05
C PHE A 9 -10.46 7.05 6.02
N LEU A 10 -10.22 5.78 5.71
CA LEU A 10 -9.44 4.86 6.53
C LEU A 10 -8.04 4.71 5.92
N ALA A 11 -7.01 5.08 6.66
CA ALA A 11 -5.63 4.79 6.29
C ALA A 11 -5.11 3.61 7.11
N ILE A 12 -4.41 2.70 6.43
CA ILE A 12 -3.81 1.50 7.00
C ILE A 12 -2.33 1.51 6.67
N ASP A 13 -1.50 1.76 7.68
CA ASP A 13 -0.08 1.41 7.59
C ASP A 13 0.04 -0.11 7.75
N TRP A 14 0.77 -0.77 6.85
CA TRP A 14 0.75 -2.23 6.71
C TRP A 14 2.11 -2.85 7.02
N SER A 15 2.09 -4.06 7.60
CA SER A 15 3.30 -4.80 7.94
C SER A 15 3.35 -6.16 7.25
N GLY A 16 4.45 -6.39 6.53
CA GLY A 16 4.85 -7.72 6.05
C GLY A 16 5.74 -8.50 7.02
N ALA A 17 5.83 -8.09 8.29
CA ALA A 17 6.64 -8.80 9.27
C ALA A 17 6.07 -10.20 9.57
N ALA A 18 6.93 -11.15 9.95
CA ALA A 18 6.49 -12.45 10.41
C ALA A 18 5.81 -12.35 11.79
N GLY A 19 4.79 -13.17 12.02
CA GLY A 19 4.04 -13.23 13.27
C GLY A 19 2.54 -13.04 13.08
N GLU A 20 1.81 -13.26 14.16
CA GLU A 20 0.34 -13.14 14.20
C GLU A 20 -0.12 -11.69 14.36
N ARG A 21 0.52 -10.94 15.28
CA ARG A 21 0.16 -9.57 15.64
C ARG A 21 1.32 -8.62 15.39
N HIS A 22 1.01 -7.44 14.89
CA HIS A 22 1.99 -6.50 14.38
C HIS A 22 1.87 -5.14 15.06
N LYS A 23 2.98 -4.67 15.61
CA LYS A 23 3.12 -3.27 16.04
C LYS A 23 3.19 -2.30 14.86
N GLY A 24 3.59 -2.79 13.69
CA GLY A 24 3.70 -2.01 12.46
C GLY A 24 2.44 -2.02 11.61
N ILE A 25 1.29 -2.39 12.18
CA ILE A 25 -0.02 -2.16 11.55
C ILE A 25 -0.74 -1.12 12.39
N ALA A 26 -1.04 0.02 11.78
CA ALA A 26 -1.76 1.12 12.40
C ALA A 26 -2.91 1.57 11.48
N LEU A 27 -4.08 1.75 12.07
CA LEU A 27 -5.29 2.16 11.37
C LEU A 27 -5.73 3.52 11.89
N ALA A 28 -6.07 4.44 11.00
CA ALA A 28 -6.61 5.75 11.36
C ALA A 28 -7.78 6.14 10.47
N LEU A 29 -8.77 6.79 11.07
CA LEU A 29 -10.01 7.19 10.40
C LEU A 29 -10.17 8.71 10.43
N ALA A 30 -10.52 9.31 9.29
CA ALA A 30 -11.02 10.68 9.20
C ALA A 30 -12.49 10.68 8.73
N ASP A 31 -13.32 11.51 9.34
CA ASP A 31 -14.73 11.72 8.95
C ASP A 31 -14.82 12.88 7.95
N ALA A 32 -15.66 12.73 6.92
CA ALA A 32 -15.89 13.75 5.90
C ALA A 32 -16.49 15.03 6.48
N ARG A 33 -17.23 14.94 7.59
CA ARG A 33 -17.81 16.09 8.30
C ARG A 33 -16.76 16.92 9.05
N GLY A 34 -15.50 16.48 9.08
CA GLY A 34 -14.39 17.18 9.71
C GLY A 34 -13.94 16.55 11.03
N GLY A 35 -13.26 17.35 11.86
CA GLY A 35 -12.61 16.87 13.08
C GLY A 35 -11.23 16.25 12.82
N PRO A 36 -10.45 16.03 13.90
CA PRO A 36 -9.15 15.38 13.80
C PRO A 36 -9.29 13.91 13.39
N PRO A 37 -8.34 13.35 12.63
CA PRO A 37 -8.28 11.91 12.42
C PRO A 37 -8.07 11.19 13.75
N VAL A 38 -8.59 9.98 13.88
CA VAL A 38 -8.50 9.18 15.11
C VAL A 38 -7.86 7.83 14.82
N LEU A 39 -7.03 7.33 15.74
CA LEU A 39 -6.53 5.96 15.66
C LEU A 39 -7.66 4.98 15.96
N VAL A 40 -7.70 3.90 15.20
CA VAL A 40 -8.59 2.77 15.47
C VAL A 40 -7.89 1.83 16.45
N GLU A 41 -8.52 1.61 17.61
CA GLU A 41 -7.95 0.75 18.64
C GLU A 41 -7.92 -0.71 18.18
N ALA A 42 -6.75 -1.34 18.30
CA ALA A 42 -6.60 -2.76 18.00
C ALA A 42 -7.33 -3.59 19.07
N PRO A 43 -7.98 -4.72 18.70
CA PRO A 43 -8.64 -5.60 19.68
C PRO A 43 -7.69 -6.22 20.73
N GLY A 44 -6.38 -6.15 20.50
CA GLY A 44 -5.36 -6.68 21.39
C GLY A 44 -4.05 -5.90 21.32
N ARG A 45 -2.92 -6.56 21.58
CA ARG A 45 -1.57 -5.94 21.55
C ARG A 45 -1.05 -5.76 20.11
N GLY A 46 -1.75 -4.93 19.34
CA GLY A 46 -1.51 -4.70 17.90
C GLY A 46 -2.44 -5.52 17.01
N TRP A 47 -2.58 -5.11 15.75
CA TRP A 47 -3.46 -5.76 14.78
C TRP A 47 -2.88 -7.06 14.23
N SER A 48 -3.72 -8.07 14.03
CA SER A 48 -3.45 -9.16 13.11
C SER A 48 -3.96 -8.83 11.71
N ARG A 49 -3.39 -9.47 10.69
CA ARG A 49 -3.81 -9.27 9.30
C ARG A 49 -5.21 -9.85 9.03
N MET A 50 -5.62 -10.87 9.80
CA MET A 50 -6.99 -11.40 9.77
C MET A 50 -8.01 -10.43 10.35
N GLU A 51 -7.72 -9.78 11.49
CA GLU A 51 -8.63 -8.76 12.05
C GLU A 51 -8.79 -7.56 11.11
N VAL A 52 -7.74 -7.18 10.37
CA VAL A 52 -7.87 -6.15 9.33
C VAL A 52 -8.75 -6.63 8.18
N LEU A 53 -8.61 -7.90 7.75
CA LEU A 53 -9.48 -8.48 6.73
C LEU A 53 -10.94 -8.44 7.17
N ASP A 54 -11.25 -8.89 8.38
CA ASP A 54 -12.61 -8.91 8.94
C ASP A 54 -13.19 -7.48 9.00
N LEU A 55 -12.41 -6.51 9.49
CA LEU A 55 -12.80 -5.10 9.50
C LEU A 55 -13.13 -4.58 8.09
N LEU A 56 -12.32 -4.95 7.10
CA LEU A 56 -12.50 -4.51 5.72
C LEU A 56 -13.74 -5.14 5.05
N GLN A 57 -14.12 -6.35 5.45
CA GLN A 57 -15.34 -7.00 4.97
C GLN A 57 -16.61 -6.37 5.55
N GLU A 58 -16.51 -5.74 6.72
CA GLU A 58 -17.64 -5.13 7.44
C GLU A 58 -17.66 -3.59 7.36
N LEU A 59 -16.96 -3.00 6.39
CA LEU A 59 -16.87 -1.54 6.28
C LEU A 59 -18.24 -0.86 6.16
N PRO A 60 -18.52 0.16 6.99
CA PRO A 60 -19.79 0.86 6.91
C PRO A 60 -19.78 1.89 5.77
N GLY A 61 -20.79 1.82 4.90
CA GLY A 61 -21.10 2.85 3.90
C GLY A 61 -19.98 3.10 2.87
N ASP A 62 -19.85 4.36 2.45
CA ASP A 62 -18.87 4.81 1.46
C ASP A 62 -17.55 5.20 2.14
N THR A 63 -16.64 4.24 2.30
CA THR A 63 -15.31 4.43 2.88
C THR A 63 -14.23 4.36 1.80
N LEU A 64 -13.35 5.35 1.73
CA LEU A 64 -12.10 5.27 0.97
C LEU A 64 -11.00 4.71 1.88
N VAL A 65 -10.50 3.53 1.54
CA VAL A 65 -9.44 2.86 2.30
C VAL A 65 -8.12 2.97 1.57
N GLY A 66 -7.11 3.59 2.17
CA GLY A 66 -5.73 3.56 1.66
C GLY A 66 -4.89 2.55 2.44
N MET A 67 -4.23 1.62 1.74
CA MET A 67 -3.29 0.66 2.34
C MET A 67 -1.84 0.91 1.89
N ASP A 68 -0.90 1.07 2.83
CA ASP A 68 0.53 1.30 2.56
C ASP A 68 1.26 -0.01 2.21
N LEU A 69 0.89 -0.58 1.06
CA LEU A 69 1.45 -1.81 0.50
C LEU A 69 1.38 -1.80 -1.01
N GLY A 70 2.27 -2.52 -1.69
CA GLY A 70 2.17 -2.72 -3.14
C GLY A 70 1.06 -3.70 -3.49
N ILE A 71 0.08 -3.29 -4.29
CA ILE A 71 -1.04 -4.15 -4.71
C ILE A 71 -0.70 -5.07 -5.89
N SER A 72 0.48 -4.92 -6.51
CA SER A 72 0.95 -5.85 -7.56
C SER A 72 2.47 -5.83 -7.70
N LEU A 73 3.00 -6.56 -8.68
CA LEU A 73 4.42 -6.60 -9.05
C LEU A 73 4.66 -5.89 -10.39
N PRO A 74 5.91 -5.49 -10.69
CA PRO A 74 6.32 -5.00 -12.02
C PRO A 74 5.94 -5.96 -13.14
N PHE A 75 5.35 -5.42 -14.22
CA PHE A 75 4.90 -6.17 -15.39
C PHE A 75 5.30 -5.50 -16.71
N ALA A 76 5.09 -4.19 -16.83
CA ALA A 76 5.19 -3.45 -18.08
C ALA A 76 6.64 -3.35 -18.61
N ASP A 77 7.62 -3.42 -17.72
CA ASP A 77 9.04 -3.37 -18.01
C ASP A 77 9.53 -4.58 -18.82
N CYS A 78 9.00 -5.77 -18.56
CA CYS A 78 9.43 -7.02 -19.18
C CYS A 78 8.28 -7.84 -19.80
N GLY A 79 7.05 -7.33 -19.80
CA GLY A 79 5.85 -7.98 -20.33
C GLY A 79 5.30 -9.15 -19.49
N ALA A 80 5.80 -9.34 -18.27
CA ALA A 80 5.36 -10.39 -17.35
C ALA A 80 5.79 -10.06 -15.91
N PHE A 81 5.07 -10.56 -14.90
CA PHE A 81 5.55 -10.49 -13.51
C PHE A 81 6.83 -11.31 -13.32
N PHE A 82 6.91 -12.47 -13.97
CA PHE A 82 8.05 -13.39 -13.88
C PHE A 82 8.57 -13.78 -15.29
N PRO A 83 9.34 -12.90 -15.96
CA PRO A 83 9.82 -13.12 -17.33
C PRO A 83 10.63 -14.41 -17.49
N GLY A 84 10.15 -15.29 -18.37
CA GLY A 84 10.77 -16.59 -18.64
C GLY A 84 10.20 -17.75 -17.81
N TRP A 85 9.31 -17.49 -16.86
CA TRP A 85 8.54 -18.54 -16.18
C TRP A 85 7.20 -18.76 -16.89
N GLN A 86 6.94 -20.00 -17.31
CA GLN A 86 5.77 -20.37 -18.11
C GLN A 86 4.44 -20.11 -17.39
N ASP A 87 4.43 -20.22 -16.06
CA ASP A 87 3.23 -20.04 -15.24
C ASP A 87 3.08 -18.62 -14.69
N SER A 88 3.80 -17.64 -15.27
CA SER A 88 3.65 -16.23 -14.88
C SER A 88 2.20 -15.78 -15.08
N PRO A 89 1.53 -15.22 -14.04
CA PRO A 89 0.13 -14.82 -14.15
C PRO A 89 -0.04 -13.65 -15.14
N PRO A 90 -1.18 -13.59 -15.85
CA PRO A 90 -1.42 -12.56 -16.87
C PRO A 90 -1.86 -11.20 -16.30
N ASP A 91 -2.38 -11.16 -15.07
CA ASP A 91 -2.95 -9.96 -14.44
C ASP A 91 -2.81 -9.97 -12.91
N ALA A 92 -3.12 -8.84 -12.27
CA ALA A 92 -2.98 -8.68 -10.82
C ALA A 92 -3.85 -9.67 -10.02
N LYS A 93 -5.07 -9.96 -10.48
CA LYS A 93 -5.98 -10.87 -9.76
C LYS A 93 -5.45 -12.30 -9.77
N SER A 94 -4.92 -12.74 -10.91
CA SER A 94 -4.28 -14.04 -11.07
C SER A 94 -2.98 -14.12 -10.27
N LEU A 95 -2.23 -13.01 -10.18
CA LEU A 95 -1.08 -12.91 -9.29
C LEU A 95 -1.48 -13.07 -7.82
N TRP A 96 -2.54 -12.41 -7.37
CA TRP A 96 -3.02 -12.54 -5.99
C TRP A 96 -3.44 -13.97 -5.66
N ALA A 97 -4.14 -14.62 -6.59
CA ALA A 97 -4.53 -16.02 -6.44
C ALA A 97 -3.31 -16.94 -6.33
N LEU A 98 -2.33 -16.77 -7.22
CA LEU A 98 -1.08 -17.54 -7.18
C LEU A 98 -0.31 -17.35 -5.87
N VAL A 99 -0.18 -16.10 -5.40
CA VAL A 99 0.49 -15.80 -4.12
C VAL A 99 -0.23 -16.50 -2.98
N ASP A 100 -1.56 -16.48 -2.97
CA ASP A 100 -2.33 -17.11 -1.90
C ASP A 100 -2.26 -18.64 -1.93
N GLU A 101 -2.38 -19.25 -3.11
CA GLU A 101 -2.29 -20.68 -3.32
C GLU A 101 -0.95 -21.24 -2.84
N LEU A 102 0.17 -20.65 -3.27
CA LEU A 102 1.51 -21.08 -2.88
C LEU A 102 1.80 -20.83 -1.39
N CYS A 103 0.99 -20.02 -0.70
CA CYS A 103 1.12 -19.72 0.72
C CYS A 103 -0.04 -20.30 1.54
N ALA A 104 -0.80 -21.27 1.03
CA ALA A 104 -1.98 -21.80 1.72
C ALA A 104 -1.65 -22.26 3.16
N GLU A 105 -0.50 -22.91 3.35
CA GLU A 105 -0.03 -23.43 4.65
C GLU A 105 0.77 -22.39 5.47
N ASP A 106 1.01 -21.19 4.93
CA ASP A 106 1.70 -20.14 5.66
C ASP A 106 0.77 -19.50 6.69
N PRO A 107 1.10 -19.54 8.00
CA PRO A 107 0.24 -19.01 9.04
C PRO A 107 0.11 -17.49 8.96
N HIS A 108 -0.98 -16.96 9.51
CA HIS A 108 -1.22 -15.53 9.70
C HIS A 108 -1.14 -14.68 8.42
N LEU A 109 -1.49 -15.24 7.26
CA LEU A 109 -1.34 -14.59 5.94
C LEU A 109 0.12 -14.28 5.55
N ALA A 110 1.12 -14.97 6.12
CA ALA A 110 2.52 -14.81 5.71
C ALA A 110 2.76 -15.20 4.23
N ALA A 111 3.90 -14.83 3.66
CA ALA A 111 4.23 -15.12 2.26
C ALA A 111 5.62 -15.76 2.11
N SER A 112 6.04 -16.52 3.12
CA SER A 112 7.33 -17.21 3.18
C SER A 112 7.46 -18.24 2.06
N SER A 113 6.43 -19.06 1.85
CA SER A 113 6.47 -20.13 0.85
C SER A 113 6.61 -19.60 -0.58
N PHE A 114 5.96 -18.48 -0.91
CA PHE A 114 6.14 -17.82 -2.20
C PHE A 114 7.57 -17.28 -2.40
N VAL A 115 8.13 -16.66 -1.37
CA VAL A 115 9.48 -16.06 -1.42
C VAL A 115 10.58 -17.12 -1.58
N ASP A 116 10.38 -18.30 -1.00
CA ASP A 116 11.32 -19.41 -1.07
C ASP A 116 11.01 -20.42 -2.18
N HIS A 117 9.96 -20.18 -2.98
CA HIS A 117 9.57 -21.05 -4.09
C HIS A 117 10.72 -21.22 -5.10
N PRO A 118 11.01 -22.45 -5.58
CA PRO A 118 12.21 -22.76 -6.37
C PRO A 118 12.39 -21.87 -7.60
N GLN A 119 11.34 -21.65 -8.39
CA GLN A 119 11.41 -20.77 -9.58
C GLN A 119 11.32 -19.28 -9.22
N LEU A 120 10.45 -18.91 -8.27
CA LEU A 120 10.09 -17.50 -8.05
C LEU A 120 11.14 -16.76 -7.23
N SER A 121 11.88 -17.48 -6.39
CA SER A 121 12.94 -16.90 -5.60
C SER A 121 14.06 -16.26 -6.44
N ALA A 122 14.16 -16.62 -7.73
CA ALA A 122 15.08 -16.01 -8.69
C ALA A 122 14.75 -14.55 -9.04
N TYR A 123 13.55 -14.05 -8.71
CA TYR A 123 13.14 -12.67 -8.97
C TYR A 123 13.32 -11.76 -7.75
N PHE A 124 13.60 -12.32 -6.57
CA PHE A 124 13.67 -11.57 -5.32
C PHE A 124 15.10 -11.27 -4.88
N ARG A 125 15.29 -10.14 -4.20
CA ARG A 125 16.45 -9.94 -3.32
C ARG A 125 16.09 -10.30 -1.89
N ARG A 126 16.73 -11.34 -1.35
CA ARG A 126 16.50 -11.93 -0.03
C ARG A 126 17.70 -11.76 0.91
N HIS A 127 17.46 -11.95 2.21
CA HIS A 127 18.50 -11.87 3.24
C HIS A 127 19.62 -12.88 3.01
N GLY A 128 20.82 -12.56 3.51
CA GLY A 128 22.00 -13.42 3.39
C GLY A 128 22.65 -13.37 2.01
N ALA A 129 22.68 -12.18 1.37
CA ALA A 129 23.24 -11.96 0.03
C ALA A 129 22.61 -12.81 -1.09
N ARG A 130 21.37 -13.28 -0.89
CA ARG A 130 20.61 -14.05 -1.88
C ARG A 130 19.86 -13.11 -2.81
N GLU A 131 20.54 -12.60 -3.84
CA GLU A 131 19.91 -11.87 -4.95
C GLU A 131 19.66 -12.84 -6.12
N GLY A 132 18.40 -13.01 -6.50
CA GLY A 132 18.03 -13.86 -7.62
C GLY A 132 18.45 -13.25 -8.97
N GLY A 133 18.79 -14.10 -9.94
CA GLY A 133 19.31 -13.67 -11.25
C GLY A 133 18.36 -12.81 -12.09
N HIS A 134 17.05 -12.87 -11.81
CA HIS A 134 16.02 -12.07 -12.49
C HIS A 134 15.57 -10.84 -11.70
N PHE A 135 16.16 -10.55 -10.53
CA PHE A 135 15.79 -9.38 -9.72
C PHE A 135 15.95 -8.05 -10.48
N ARG A 136 16.87 -8.01 -11.46
CA ARG A 136 17.20 -6.83 -12.28
C ARG A 136 17.16 -7.12 -13.77
N CYS A 137 16.26 -8.00 -14.22
CA CYS A 137 16.16 -8.33 -15.65
C CYS A 137 15.61 -7.18 -16.52
N ASP A 138 15.21 -6.07 -15.91
CA ASP A 138 14.92 -4.78 -16.57
C ASP A 138 16.18 -4.04 -17.05
N GLY A 139 17.36 -4.41 -16.54
CA GLY A 139 18.62 -3.74 -16.87
C GLY A 139 18.74 -2.31 -16.32
N ALA A 140 17.90 -1.93 -15.34
CA ALA A 140 17.86 -0.55 -14.87
C ALA A 140 19.10 -0.16 -14.03
N PRO A 141 19.67 1.05 -14.24
CA PRO A 141 20.93 1.46 -13.62
C PRO A 141 20.83 1.69 -12.10
N HIS A 142 19.63 1.95 -11.57
CA HIS A 142 19.44 2.24 -10.15
C HIS A 142 19.60 1.00 -9.26
N GLY A 143 19.49 -0.21 -9.80
CA GLY A 143 19.77 -1.43 -9.05
C GLY A 143 18.84 -1.71 -7.87
N ARG A 144 17.63 -1.13 -7.90
CA ARG A 144 16.61 -1.27 -6.84
C ARG A 144 15.57 -2.36 -7.14
N GLY A 145 15.87 -3.20 -8.13
CA GLY A 145 14.95 -4.15 -8.74
C GLY A 145 14.01 -3.46 -9.72
N ARG A 146 13.18 -4.28 -10.37
CA ARG A 146 12.18 -3.86 -11.36
C ARG A 146 11.12 -2.94 -10.77
N PHE A 147 10.69 -1.92 -11.50
CA PHE A 147 9.66 -0.97 -11.06
C PHE A 147 8.38 -1.12 -11.90
N ARG A 148 7.23 -0.98 -11.25
CA ARG A 148 5.98 -0.66 -11.91
C ARG A 148 6.03 0.78 -12.41
N ILE A 149 5.18 1.11 -13.37
CA ILE A 149 5.01 2.48 -13.86
C ILE A 149 4.68 3.45 -12.71
N THR A 150 3.90 3.01 -11.71
CA THR A 150 3.58 3.85 -10.55
C THR A 150 4.80 4.22 -9.71
N GLU A 151 5.81 3.35 -9.58
CA GLU A 151 7.06 3.71 -8.87
C GLU A 151 7.85 4.79 -9.63
N HIS A 152 7.79 4.83 -10.96
CA HIS A 152 8.38 5.93 -11.73
C HIS A 152 7.66 7.25 -11.45
N ALA A 153 6.33 7.26 -11.39
CA ALA A 153 5.54 8.44 -11.03
C ALA A 153 5.83 8.93 -9.60
N GLN A 154 5.88 8.01 -8.62
CA GLN A 154 6.30 8.33 -7.25
C GLN A 154 7.70 8.98 -7.22
N ALA A 155 8.66 8.44 -7.98
CA ALA A 155 10.01 8.99 -8.05
C ALA A 155 10.06 10.38 -8.68
N ALA A 156 9.24 10.65 -9.71
CA ALA A 156 9.11 11.96 -10.33
C ALA A 156 8.59 13.03 -9.36
N MET A 157 7.77 12.63 -8.38
CA MET A 157 7.30 13.47 -7.28
C MET A 157 8.33 13.64 -6.14
N GLY A 158 9.52 13.05 -6.26
CA GLY A 158 10.60 13.16 -5.27
C GLY A 158 10.59 12.06 -4.21
N CYS A 159 9.71 11.05 -4.30
CA CYS A 159 9.78 9.87 -3.45
C CYS A 159 10.98 8.99 -3.80
N LYS A 160 11.32 8.04 -2.92
CA LYS A 160 12.43 7.10 -3.10
C LYS A 160 11.94 5.65 -3.09
N PRO A 161 11.16 5.23 -4.09
CA PRO A 161 10.59 3.90 -4.10
C PRO A 161 11.65 2.80 -4.23
N TYR A 162 11.22 1.60 -3.90
CA TYR A 162 11.98 0.38 -4.04
C TYR A 162 11.07 -0.71 -4.62
N SER A 163 11.66 -1.67 -5.33
CA SER A 163 10.87 -2.72 -5.98
C SER A 163 10.14 -3.58 -4.96
N ASN A 164 8.91 -4.00 -5.29
CA ASN A 164 8.19 -5.04 -4.56
C ASN A 164 8.91 -6.41 -4.61
N PHE A 165 9.97 -6.57 -5.39
CA PHE A 165 10.86 -7.74 -5.33
C PHE A 165 11.98 -7.63 -4.27
N ASN A 166 12.13 -6.48 -3.60
CA ASN A 166 13.16 -6.28 -2.59
C ASN A 166 12.64 -6.64 -1.19
N LEU A 167 13.24 -7.66 -0.57
CA LEU A 167 12.86 -8.19 0.75
C LEU A 167 13.90 -7.90 1.84
N VAL A 168 14.83 -6.98 1.59
CA VAL A 168 15.97 -6.70 2.48
C VAL A 168 16.14 -5.22 2.78
N GLY A 169 16.73 -4.95 3.94
CA GLY A 169 17.10 -3.61 4.38
C GLY A 169 15.91 -2.76 4.84
N ALA A 170 16.18 -1.49 5.12
CA ALA A 170 15.17 -0.53 5.58
C ALA A 170 14.09 -0.22 4.53
N ALA A 171 14.34 -0.56 3.25
CA ALA A 171 13.40 -0.41 2.13
C ALA A 171 12.77 -1.74 1.71
N GLN A 172 12.61 -2.70 2.64
CA GLN A 172 11.89 -3.94 2.35
C GLN A 172 10.39 -3.65 2.22
N VAL A 173 9.90 -3.62 0.99
CA VAL A 173 8.47 -3.43 0.70
C VAL A 173 7.83 -4.72 0.20
N GLY A 174 8.60 -5.65 -0.37
CA GLY A 174 8.04 -6.83 -1.02
C GLY A 174 7.28 -7.79 -0.11
N LYS A 175 7.71 -7.97 1.14
CA LYS A 175 6.93 -8.78 2.10
C LYS A 175 5.60 -8.12 2.44
N SER A 176 5.60 -6.79 2.58
CA SER A 176 4.39 -5.99 2.80
C SER A 176 3.41 -6.20 1.65
N SER A 177 3.90 -6.05 0.41
CA SER A 177 3.14 -6.25 -0.82
C SER A 177 2.58 -7.67 -0.96
N LEU A 178 3.40 -8.72 -0.83
CA LEU A 178 2.95 -10.11 -0.99
C LEU A 178 1.89 -10.52 0.06
N THR A 179 2.10 -10.13 1.31
CA THR A 179 1.13 -10.40 2.38
C THR A 179 -0.16 -9.61 2.21
N GLY A 180 -0.06 -8.38 1.69
CA GLY A 180 -1.20 -7.57 1.25
C GLY A 180 -1.98 -8.26 0.14
N MET A 181 -1.31 -8.77 -0.91
CA MET A 181 -1.96 -9.48 -2.02
C MET A 181 -2.78 -10.68 -1.55
N ARG A 182 -2.32 -11.43 -0.53
CA ARG A 182 -3.11 -12.52 0.09
C ARG A 182 -4.40 -12.01 0.73
N LEU A 183 -4.36 -10.86 1.40
CA LEU A 183 -5.54 -10.20 1.96
C LEU A 183 -6.47 -9.69 0.85
N LEU A 184 -5.92 -9.04 -0.17
CA LEU A 184 -6.69 -8.50 -1.30
C LEU A 184 -7.39 -9.60 -2.10
N HIS A 185 -6.76 -10.77 -2.25
CA HIS A 185 -7.39 -11.95 -2.84
C HIS A 185 -8.66 -12.35 -2.07
N ARG A 186 -8.60 -12.38 -0.72
CA ARG A 186 -9.74 -12.71 0.15
C ARG A 186 -10.82 -11.63 0.19
N LEU A 187 -10.47 -10.37 -0.08
CA LEU A 187 -11.43 -9.28 -0.24
C LEU A 187 -12.14 -9.28 -1.59
N HIS A 188 -11.64 -10.04 -2.57
CA HIS A 188 -12.21 -10.06 -3.92
C HIS A 188 -13.70 -10.42 -3.87
N GLY A 189 -14.52 -9.61 -4.54
CA GLY A 189 -15.98 -9.75 -4.55
C GLY A 189 -16.69 -9.06 -3.38
N THR A 190 -15.96 -8.57 -2.36
CA THR A 190 -16.54 -7.83 -1.22
C THR A 190 -16.24 -6.34 -1.32
N VAL A 191 -14.96 -5.96 -1.39
CA VAL A 191 -14.54 -4.55 -1.55
C VAL A 191 -13.66 -4.41 -2.79
N PRO A 192 -13.99 -3.53 -3.76
CA PRO A 192 -13.18 -3.33 -4.94
C PRO A 192 -11.83 -2.68 -4.59
N VAL A 193 -10.77 -3.15 -5.25
CA VAL A 193 -9.42 -2.58 -5.17
C VAL A 193 -9.15 -1.80 -6.44
N TRP A 194 -9.14 -0.47 -6.36
CA TRP A 194 -8.82 0.38 -7.49
C TRP A 194 -7.30 0.44 -7.72
N PRO A 195 -6.83 0.45 -8.99
CA PRO A 195 -7.60 0.44 -10.24
C PRO A 195 -7.82 -0.97 -10.85
N ILE A 196 -7.39 -2.04 -10.17
CA ILE A 196 -7.56 -3.44 -10.64
C ILE A 196 -9.04 -3.75 -10.91
N VAL A 197 -9.90 -3.28 -10.01
CA VAL A 197 -11.34 -3.21 -10.21
C VAL A 197 -11.71 -1.75 -10.45
N PRO A 198 -12.50 -1.43 -11.49
CA PRO A 198 -12.99 -0.07 -11.72
C PRO A 198 -13.67 0.51 -10.48
N LEU A 199 -13.49 1.80 -10.25
CA LEU A 199 -14.11 2.52 -9.13
C LEU A 199 -15.66 2.40 -9.23
N PRO A 200 -16.34 1.83 -8.24
CA PRO A 200 -17.81 1.77 -8.25
C PRO A 200 -18.43 3.15 -8.02
N GLU A 201 -19.71 3.30 -8.42
CA GLU A 201 -20.49 4.51 -8.19
C GLU A 201 -20.79 4.77 -6.71
N THR A 202 -20.92 3.71 -5.91
CA THR A 202 -21.22 3.74 -4.47
C THR A 202 -20.42 2.66 -3.73
N GLY A 203 -20.37 2.75 -2.40
CA GLY A 203 -19.74 1.74 -1.55
C GLY A 203 -18.24 1.93 -1.37
N SER A 204 -17.66 1.16 -0.45
CA SER A 204 -16.25 1.30 -0.08
C SER A 204 -15.30 0.89 -1.21
N VAL A 205 -14.10 1.45 -1.23
CA VAL A 205 -13.03 1.09 -2.18
C VAL A 205 -11.68 1.07 -1.46
N VAL A 206 -10.82 0.13 -1.84
CA VAL A 206 -9.42 0.08 -1.42
C VAL A 206 -8.54 0.69 -2.51
N VAL A 207 -7.57 1.50 -2.11
CA VAL A 207 -6.50 2.02 -2.97
C VAL A 207 -5.13 1.72 -2.35
N GLU A 208 -4.14 1.47 -3.20
CA GLU A 208 -2.73 1.54 -2.79
C GLU A 208 -2.39 2.99 -2.43
N ILE A 209 -1.65 3.19 -1.35
CA ILE A 209 -1.06 4.49 -1.00
C ILE A 209 0.44 4.36 -0.78
N TYR A 210 1.10 5.50 -0.73
CA TYR A 210 2.45 5.62 -0.22
C TYR A 210 2.44 6.76 0.79
N THR A 211 2.62 6.45 2.07
CA THR A 211 2.53 7.41 3.20
C THR A 211 3.37 8.68 3.02
N SER A 212 4.49 8.59 2.30
CA SER A 212 5.32 9.75 1.95
C SER A 212 4.59 10.80 1.08
N LEU A 213 3.61 10.41 0.25
CA LEU A 213 2.80 11.36 -0.53
C LEU A 213 1.94 12.26 0.36
N ALA A 214 1.38 11.72 1.45
CA ALA A 214 0.64 12.52 2.43
C ALA A 214 1.55 13.55 3.12
N ALA A 215 2.78 13.17 3.45
CA ALA A 215 3.78 14.08 4.00
C ALA A 215 4.19 15.18 3.01
N LEU A 216 4.40 14.83 1.74
CA LEU A 216 4.69 15.80 0.67
C LEU A 216 3.52 16.78 0.49
N ALA A 217 2.28 16.28 0.49
CA ALA A 217 1.08 17.11 0.39
C ALA A 217 0.92 18.07 1.60
N ALA A 218 1.48 17.70 2.75
CA ALA A 218 1.57 18.56 3.94
C ALA A 218 2.76 19.53 3.92
N GLY A 219 3.46 19.67 2.78
CA GLY A 219 4.60 20.58 2.60
C GLY A 219 5.91 20.08 3.21
N ARG A 220 5.99 18.81 3.63
CA ARG A 220 7.22 18.20 4.15
C ARG A 220 8.08 17.71 3.00
N SER A 221 9.38 17.55 3.24
CA SER A 221 10.28 16.88 2.28
C SER A 221 10.26 15.35 2.46
N ALA A 222 10.67 14.61 1.42
CA ALA A 222 10.75 13.15 1.50
C ALA A 222 11.68 12.64 2.61
N THR A 223 12.72 13.40 2.97
CA THR A 223 13.64 13.06 4.08
C THR A 223 13.06 13.37 5.46
N GLN A 224 12.03 14.21 5.53
CA GLN A 224 11.34 14.59 6.77
C GLN A 224 9.93 14.01 6.85
N ALA A 225 9.61 13.01 6.01
CA ALA A 225 8.28 12.40 5.97
C ALA A 225 7.87 11.80 7.32
N LYS A 226 8.79 11.11 8.01
CA LYS A 226 8.53 10.50 9.32
C LYS A 226 8.37 11.55 10.41
N MET A 227 7.30 11.42 11.20
CA MET A 227 6.95 12.32 12.30
C MET A 227 6.96 11.57 13.63
N ARG A 228 7.89 11.95 14.51
CA ARG A 228 8.11 11.28 15.81
C ARG A 228 7.57 12.03 17.01
N SER A 229 6.82 13.10 16.79
CA SER A 229 6.18 13.87 17.85
C SER A 229 4.79 14.35 17.44
N TYR A 230 3.90 14.48 18.42
CA TYR A 230 2.57 15.06 18.21
C TYR A 230 2.64 16.49 17.66
N ALA A 231 3.66 17.27 18.03
CA ALA A 231 3.86 18.61 17.50
C ALA A 231 4.10 18.57 15.97
N ALA A 232 5.07 17.75 15.52
CA ALA A 232 5.38 17.64 14.09
C ALA A 232 4.21 17.07 13.26
N LEU A 233 3.45 16.12 13.84
CA LEU A 233 2.24 15.59 13.24
C LEU A 233 1.15 16.67 13.14
N ASN A 234 0.91 17.42 14.20
CA ASN A 234 -0.13 18.45 14.23
C ASN A 234 0.18 19.62 13.29
N ASP A 235 1.45 20.02 13.15
CA ASP A 235 1.87 21.00 12.15
C ASP A 235 1.52 20.52 10.72
N ALA A 236 1.76 19.24 10.43
CA ALA A 236 1.45 18.64 9.13
C ALA A 236 -0.07 18.49 8.90
N LEU A 237 -0.84 18.13 9.93
CA LEU A 237 -2.31 18.07 9.86
C LEU A 237 -2.90 19.45 9.56
N VAL A 238 -2.40 20.50 10.22
CA VAL A 238 -2.81 21.89 9.97
C VAL A 238 -2.50 22.30 8.52
N ALA A 239 -1.34 21.93 7.99
CA ALA A 239 -0.99 22.20 6.59
C ALA A 239 -1.93 21.50 5.59
N LEU A 240 -2.50 20.35 5.96
CA LEU A 240 -3.54 19.65 5.17
C LEU A 240 -4.96 20.22 5.39
N GLY A 241 -5.13 21.21 6.26
CA GLY A 241 -6.44 21.75 6.64
C GLY A 241 -7.23 20.84 7.59
N SER A 242 -6.56 19.90 8.27
CA SER A 242 -7.16 19.04 9.29
C SER A 242 -6.92 19.60 10.69
N PRO A 243 -7.92 19.51 11.60
CA PRO A 243 -7.69 19.79 13.02
C PRO A 243 -6.59 18.90 13.62
N PRO A 244 -5.84 19.42 14.62
CA PRO A 244 -4.78 18.67 15.29
C PRO A 244 -5.35 17.55 16.16
N VAL A 245 -4.58 16.49 16.34
CA VAL A 245 -4.90 15.39 17.27
C VAL A 245 -4.46 15.72 18.69
N ALA A 246 -5.18 15.17 19.68
CA ALA A 246 -4.81 15.30 21.08
C ALA A 246 -3.58 14.43 21.40
N GLY A 247 -2.61 15.00 22.12
CA GLY A 247 -1.39 14.30 22.53
C GLY A 247 -0.23 15.26 22.70
N ARG A 248 0.82 14.83 23.41
CA ARG A 248 2.07 15.58 23.61
C ARG A 248 3.24 14.61 23.66
N GLY A 249 4.42 15.09 23.28
CA GLY A 249 5.65 14.29 23.31
C GLY A 249 5.77 13.32 22.12
N PRO A 250 6.45 12.18 22.31
CA PRO A 250 6.69 11.20 21.25
C PRO A 250 5.41 10.52 20.75
N ILE A 251 5.41 10.17 19.47
CA ILE A 251 4.46 9.24 18.83
C ILE A 251 5.27 8.31 17.93
N ASP A 252 4.84 7.05 17.79
CA ASP A 252 5.48 6.12 16.88
C ASP A 252 5.19 6.47 15.40
N ASP A 253 6.12 6.06 14.53
CA ASP A 253 6.10 6.39 13.09
C ASP A 253 4.85 5.80 12.38
N HIS A 254 4.32 4.66 12.83
CA HIS A 254 3.18 3.99 12.19
C HIS A 254 1.87 4.73 12.50
N SER A 255 1.66 5.09 13.76
CA SER A 255 0.49 5.86 14.19
C SER A 255 0.44 7.25 13.55
N SER A 256 1.58 7.96 13.47
CA SER A 256 1.61 9.30 12.89
C SER A 256 1.40 9.29 11.37
N ASP A 257 1.97 8.31 10.67
CA ASP A 257 1.76 8.14 9.23
C ASP A 257 0.30 7.78 8.92
N ALA A 258 -0.32 6.87 9.68
CA ALA A 258 -1.73 6.53 9.51
C ALA A 258 -2.64 7.75 9.72
N LEU A 259 -2.45 8.51 10.81
CA LEU A 259 -3.24 9.71 11.12
C LEU A 259 -3.13 10.78 10.03
N LEU A 260 -1.91 11.10 9.59
CA LEU A 260 -1.70 12.08 8.53
C LEU A 260 -2.32 11.62 7.22
N THR A 261 -2.15 10.34 6.89
CA THR A 261 -2.65 9.75 5.64
C THR A 261 -4.18 9.73 5.62
N ALA A 262 -4.86 9.42 6.73
CA ALA A 262 -6.32 9.47 6.79
C ALA A 262 -6.85 10.89 6.52
N ALA A 263 -6.19 11.90 7.09
CA ALA A 263 -6.50 13.30 6.81
C ALA A 263 -6.21 13.69 5.35
N TRP A 264 -5.12 13.19 4.76
CA TRP A 264 -4.80 13.42 3.36
C TRP A 264 -5.81 12.74 2.42
N LEU A 265 -6.20 11.49 2.67
CA LEU A 265 -7.22 10.77 1.90
C LEU A 265 -8.54 11.53 1.88
N ARG A 266 -8.94 12.16 2.99
CA ARG A 266 -10.13 13.02 3.06
C ARG A 266 -10.10 14.17 2.04
N LYS A 267 -8.92 14.74 1.79
CA LYS A 267 -8.75 15.78 0.77
C LYS A 267 -8.61 15.16 -0.62
N ALA A 268 -7.66 14.25 -0.78
CA ALA A 268 -7.26 13.65 -2.04
C ALA A 268 -8.35 12.80 -2.71
N GLY A 269 -9.23 12.18 -1.92
CA GLY A 269 -10.36 11.39 -2.43
C GLY A 269 -11.36 12.23 -3.23
N HIS A 270 -11.44 13.54 -2.95
CA HIS A 270 -12.31 14.48 -3.66
C HIS A 270 -11.66 15.11 -4.91
N GLU A 271 -10.36 14.90 -5.13
CA GLU A 271 -9.60 15.47 -6.24
C GLU A 271 -9.66 14.52 -7.45
N ALA A 272 -10.31 14.97 -8.54
CA ALA A 272 -10.59 14.12 -9.70
C ALA A 272 -9.32 13.62 -10.41
N GLU A 273 -8.24 14.39 -10.37
CA GLU A 273 -6.98 14.02 -11.01
C GLU A 273 -6.28 12.82 -10.34
N ASN A 274 -6.55 12.54 -9.06
CA ASN A 274 -5.99 11.37 -8.38
C ASN A 274 -6.64 10.06 -8.86
N TRP A 275 -7.82 10.14 -9.48
CA TRP A 275 -8.57 9.01 -10.03
C TRP A 275 -8.33 8.79 -11.54
N LEU A 276 -7.72 9.77 -12.21
CA LEU A 276 -7.43 9.75 -13.65
C LEU A 276 -5.97 10.16 -13.95
N PRO A 277 -4.96 9.51 -13.33
CA PRO A 277 -3.56 9.86 -13.57
C PRO A 277 -3.14 9.50 -15.00
N CYS A 278 -2.31 10.35 -15.62
CA CYS A 278 -1.92 10.24 -17.03
C CYS A 278 -1.26 8.89 -17.39
N GLY A 279 -0.48 8.32 -16.47
CA GLY A 279 0.22 7.05 -16.67
C GLY A 279 -0.64 5.78 -16.51
N LEU A 280 -1.87 5.90 -16.01
CA LEU A 280 -2.74 4.76 -15.74
C LEU A 280 -3.55 4.36 -16.99
N THR A 281 -2.97 3.50 -17.81
CA THR A 281 -3.68 2.87 -18.93
C THR A 281 -4.50 1.67 -18.45
N ARG A 282 -5.42 1.17 -19.29
CA ARG A 282 -6.19 -0.06 -19.00
C ARG A 282 -5.29 -1.27 -18.72
N ASN A 283 -4.17 -1.39 -19.43
CA ASN A 283 -3.23 -2.49 -19.23
C ASN A 283 -2.52 -2.38 -17.88
N ILE A 284 -2.04 -1.19 -17.52
CA ILE A 284 -1.42 -0.92 -16.21
C ILE A 284 -2.43 -1.15 -15.08
N ALA A 285 -3.68 -0.71 -15.26
CA ALA A 285 -4.75 -0.94 -14.30
C ALA A 285 -5.00 -2.43 -14.07
N ALA A 286 -4.91 -3.30 -15.08
CA ALA A 286 -5.13 -4.73 -14.95
C ALA A 286 -3.92 -5.50 -14.39
N THR A 287 -2.70 -5.02 -14.63
CA THR A 287 -1.46 -5.74 -14.28
C THR A 287 -0.77 -5.17 -13.04
N GLU A 288 -0.31 -3.93 -13.08
CA GLU A 288 0.53 -3.33 -12.03
C GLU A 288 -0.25 -2.58 -10.96
N GLY A 289 -1.45 -2.11 -11.31
CA GLY A 289 -2.22 -1.19 -10.49
C GLY A 289 -1.64 0.23 -10.48
N TRP A 290 -2.01 1.02 -9.49
CA TRP A 290 -1.54 2.40 -9.33
C TRP A 290 -1.54 2.82 -7.87
N THR A 291 -0.54 3.60 -7.48
CA THR A 291 -0.49 4.27 -6.17
C THR A 291 -1.33 5.52 -6.22
N PHE A 292 -2.38 5.58 -5.42
CA PHE A 292 -3.27 6.73 -5.39
C PHE A 292 -2.50 8.02 -5.07
N GLY A 293 -2.75 9.07 -5.85
CA GLY A 293 -2.05 10.36 -5.72
C GLY A 293 -0.69 10.46 -6.41
N ALA A 294 -0.15 9.38 -7.00
CA ALA A 294 1.05 9.44 -7.83
C ALA A 294 0.74 10.07 -9.20
N ARG A 295 1.59 10.99 -9.67
CA ARG A 295 1.40 11.81 -10.88
C ARG A 295 2.66 11.84 -11.74
#